data_AF-A0A0B6D3H1-F1
#
_entry.id   AF-A0A0B6D3H1-F1
#
_cell.length_a   1.000
_cell.length_b   1.000
_cell.length_c   1.000
_cell.angle_alpha   90.00
_cell.angle_beta   90.00
_cell.angle_gamma   90.00
#
_symmetry.space_group_name_H-M   'P 1'
#
loop_
_entity.id
_entity.type
_entity.pdbx_description
1 polymer ?
#
loop_
_entity_poly.entity_id
_entity_poly.type
_entity_poly.pdbx_seq_one_letter_code
_entity_poly.pdbx_strand_id
1 'polypeptide(L)'
;MLRKLVALASILVISTFNVAISATQSTDSNSDISNFAENSYDSDDIRRLESNAYRRVFPNQDYIFNKAPLSVEQQEKIEKQAIQDLSVKEGEALTDSEKRALAKKTFDTKVNQALNIDAIKTSWFNGFRVSETLTHAMLNVQSDTGDPLFMLQARQQGILDDNYIYFGTKVALIDWQRLNKVPPGGESRLFSYAVDFYAASTISKWFTSLVGFTLYQDHQDGFNIDPNTIYLIVGNLSESPFFGYVANSTVMYGNFDIVSNYVSTLTRTYFMQSGGNINFSYHTQDLHLNAVLLNANSNSYFGVTNAQSKSGVGFSLNSKYVYEMDTVGDYQFFGAAYSNVSGFQTKNGGNVGAFDVNYGLAISDINFEAEALLTDRGVGGINNSSSVSPNNIAGVPFFGSVRPSAALIYDNFLGTGENVGSWSLQSSYTATVYGKRLIPYIDYSQVLQNKSNFAYQYGAGLRYNAFYGSWLGLDYTNIYSRSSNFRERQNYLSLNYTIYL
;
A
#
# COMPACT_ATOMS: atom_id res chain seq x y z
N MET A 1 28.48 -13.71 -10.37
CA MET A 1 27.52 -13.33 -9.30
C MET A 1 28.05 -12.20 -8.43
N LEU A 2 29.18 -12.35 -7.72
CA LEU A 2 29.73 -11.31 -6.82
C LEU A 2 29.99 -9.96 -7.52
N ARG A 3 30.51 -9.96 -8.76
CA ARG A 3 30.71 -8.74 -9.56
C ARG A 3 29.40 -8.02 -9.95
N LYS A 4 28.25 -8.71 -10.00
CA LYS A 4 26.93 -8.12 -10.31
C LYS A 4 26.31 -7.44 -9.08
N LEU A 5 26.53 -8.02 -7.89
CA LEU A 5 26.12 -7.45 -6.60
C LEU A 5 26.96 -6.21 -6.23
N VAL A 6 28.27 -6.24 -6.50
CA VAL A 6 29.17 -5.09 -6.27
C VAL A 6 28.85 -3.92 -7.20
N ALA A 7 28.45 -4.17 -8.45
CA ALA A 7 28.05 -3.11 -9.38
C ALA A 7 26.76 -2.39 -8.94
N LEU A 8 25.76 -3.13 -8.44
CA LEU A 8 24.52 -2.55 -7.91
C LEU A 8 24.78 -1.70 -6.65
N ALA A 9 25.63 -2.20 -5.74
CA ALA A 9 26.05 -1.45 -4.55
C ALA A 9 26.86 -0.18 -4.90
N SER A 10 27.63 -0.19 -5.99
CA SER A 10 28.43 0.96 -6.42
C SER A 10 27.58 2.08 -7.03
N ILE A 11 26.48 1.75 -7.70
CA ILE A 11 25.55 2.73 -8.29
C ILE A 11 24.73 3.44 -7.19
N LEU A 12 24.39 2.74 -6.11
CA LEU A 12 23.64 3.28 -4.96
C LEU A 12 24.46 4.23 -4.07
N VAL A 13 25.80 4.16 -4.07
CA VAL A 13 26.68 4.98 -3.21
C VAL A 13 27.05 6.34 -3.84
N ILE A 14 26.86 6.53 -5.15
CA ILE A 14 27.37 7.71 -5.87
C ILE A 14 26.35 8.86 -6.00
N SER A 15 25.09 8.68 -5.56
CA SER A 15 24.03 9.70 -5.70
C SER A 15 23.66 10.39 -4.37
N THR A 16 24.62 11.00 -3.69
CA THR A 16 24.33 12.02 -2.67
C THR A 16 24.06 13.36 -3.35
N PHE A 17 22.78 13.64 -3.64
CA PHE A 17 22.36 14.92 -4.22
C PHE A 17 22.53 16.07 -3.21
N ASN A 18 23.43 17.00 -3.52
CA ASN A 18 23.44 18.35 -2.95
C ASN A 18 22.30 19.15 -3.59
N VAL A 19 21.25 19.45 -2.84
CA VAL A 19 20.23 20.44 -3.25
C VAL A 19 20.62 21.80 -2.67
N ALA A 20 21.16 22.67 -3.51
CA ALA A 20 21.34 24.08 -3.20
C ALA A 20 20.08 24.86 -3.62
N ILE A 21 19.37 25.43 -2.65
CA ILE A 21 18.24 26.34 -2.89
C ILE A 21 18.81 27.74 -3.18
N SER A 22 18.64 28.22 -4.41
CA SER A 22 18.84 29.63 -4.76
C SER A 22 17.46 30.27 -4.97
N ALA A 23 17.11 31.20 -4.08
CA ALA A 23 15.96 32.07 -4.25
C ALA A 23 16.36 33.24 -5.15
N THR A 24 15.63 33.46 -6.24
CA THR A 24 15.68 34.73 -6.98
C THR A 24 14.26 35.21 -7.24
N GLN A 25 13.96 36.40 -6.71
CA GLN A 25 12.76 37.17 -6.98
C GLN A 25 12.88 37.85 -8.35
N SER A 26 11.80 37.86 -9.14
CA SER A 26 11.48 39.01 -9.98
C SER A 26 10.00 39.02 -10.39
N THR A 27 9.43 40.22 -10.28
CA THR A 27 8.08 40.72 -10.52
C THR A 27 7.62 40.79 -11.99
N ASP A 28 6.29 40.62 -12.16
CA ASP A 28 5.32 41.21 -13.10
C ASP A 28 5.65 41.50 -14.58
N SER A 29 4.81 41.00 -15.52
CA SER A 29 3.73 41.79 -16.17
C SER A 29 3.09 41.12 -17.42
N ASN A 30 1.74 41.09 -17.37
CA ASN A 30 0.67 41.17 -18.38
C ASN A 30 0.65 40.59 -19.83
N SER A 31 -0.57 40.07 -20.12
CA SER A 31 -1.45 40.11 -21.32
C SER A 31 -1.12 39.31 -22.59
N ASP A 32 -1.99 38.36 -22.97
CA ASP A 32 -3.06 38.58 -23.98
C ASP A 32 -4.01 37.38 -24.21
N ILE A 33 -5.10 37.65 -24.94
CA ILE A 33 -6.46 37.08 -24.89
C ILE A 33 -6.82 36.11 -26.05
N SER A 34 -7.74 35.17 -25.75
CA SER A 34 -8.76 34.48 -26.60
C SER A 34 -8.40 33.40 -27.63
N ASN A 35 -8.96 32.19 -27.43
CA ASN A 35 -10.14 31.68 -28.15
C ASN A 35 -10.44 30.23 -27.71
N PHE A 36 -11.55 29.99 -26.99
CA PHE A 36 -12.03 28.64 -26.69
C PHE A 36 -13.23 28.31 -27.59
N ALA A 37 -13.08 27.29 -28.42
CA ALA A 37 -14.18 26.65 -29.12
C ALA A 37 -14.93 25.74 -28.14
N GLU A 38 -16.26 25.93 -28.08
CA GLU A 38 -17.19 25.03 -27.42
C GLU A 38 -17.12 23.64 -28.07
N ASN A 39 -16.79 22.62 -27.27
CA ASN A 39 -17.17 21.24 -27.58
C ASN A 39 -18.14 20.81 -26.47
N SER A 40 -19.39 20.57 -26.86
CA SER A 40 -20.42 19.99 -26.01
C SER A 40 -20.00 18.57 -25.60
N TYR A 41 -19.74 18.38 -24.32
CA TYR A 41 -19.41 17.08 -23.72
C TYR A 41 -20.69 16.27 -23.47
N ASP A 42 -20.73 15.05 -24.00
CA ASP A 42 -21.78 14.07 -23.71
C ASP A 42 -21.45 13.34 -22.39
N SER A 43 -22.37 13.39 -21.43
CA SER A 43 -22.19 12.79 -20.11
C SER A 43 -22.15 11.25 -20.13
N ASP A 44 -22.64 10.62 -21.21
CA ASP A 44 -22.64 9.16 -21.33
C ASP A 44 -21.28 8.58 -21.80
N ASP A 45 -20.44 9.38 -22.46
CA ASP A 45 -19.07 8.99 -22.84
C ASP A 45 -18.10 9.00 -21.64
N ILE A 46 -18.36 9.84 -20.64
CA ILE A 46 -17.62 9.90 -19.37
C ILE A 46 -17.94 8.66 -18.51
N ARG A 47 -19.21 8.27 -18.44
CA ARG A 47 -19.64 7.05 -17.72
C ARG A 47 -19.01 5.77 -18.25
N ARG A 48 -18.76 5.68 -19.58
CA ARG A 48 -18.07 4.53 -20.20
C ARG A 48 -16.57 4.45 -19.89
N LEU A 49 -15.95 5.53 -19.43
CA LEU A 49 -14.52 5.60 -19.07
C LEU A 49 -14.28 5.42 -17.56
N GLU A 50 -15.32 5.59 -16.76
CA GLU A 50 -15.28 5.58 -15.29
C GLU A 50 -15.53 4.20 -14.68
N SER A 51 -16.27 3.33 -15.38
CA SER A 51 -16.42 1.94 -14.97
C SER A 51 -15.18 1.14 -15.41
N ASN A 52 -14.05 1.22 -14.70
CA ASN A 52 -12.91 0.36 -15.03
C ASN A 52 -12.21 -0.27 -13.82
N ALA A 53 -12.56 0.00 -12.55
CA ALA A 53 -11.89 -0.44 -11.29
C ALA A 53 -11.44 -1.93 -11.08
N TYR A 54 -11.65 -2.81 -12.05
CA TYR A 54 -11.10 -4.16 -12.21
C TYR A 54 -10.51 -4.46 -13.60
N ARG A 55 -10.93 -3.76 -14.65
CA ARG A 55 -10.17 -3.70 -15.91
C ARG A 55 -8.95 -2.79 -15.86
N ARG A 56 -8.53 -2.33 -14.68
CA ARG A 56 -7.36 -1.45 -14.58
C ARG A 56 -6.03 -2.16 -14.45
N VAL A 57 -5.94 -3.24 -15.23
CA VAL A 57 -4.72 -3.69 -15.89
C VAL A 57 -4.97 -4.30 -17.29
N PHE A 58 -6.12 -4.04 -17.94
CA PHE A 58 -6.49 -4.66 -19.24
C PHE A 58 -7.24 -3.73 -20.21
N PRO A 59 -6.68 -3.54 -21.43
CA PRO A 59 -7.50 -3.56 -22.64
C PRO A 59 -7.25 -4.81 -23.50
N ASN A 60 -8.37 -5.35 -23.99
CA ASN A 60 -8.54 -6.36 -25.04
C ASN A 60 -8.33 -7.86 -24.70
N GLN A 61 -9.46 -8.55 -24.54
CA GLN A 61 -9.57 -10.02 -24.60
C GLN A 61 -9.29 -10.63 -25.99
N ASP A 62 -9.23 -9.84 -27.06
CA ASP A 62 -9.05 -10.40 -28.43
C ASP A 62 -7.60 -10.78 -28.78
N TYR A 63 -6.61 -10.34 -28.01
CA TYR A 63 -5.19 -10.45 -28.41
C TYR A 63 -4.41 -11.59 -27.76
N ILE A 64 -4.99 -12.31 -26.81
CA ILE A 64 -4.32 -13.41 -26.09
C ILE A 64 -4.10 -14.65 -26.99
N PHE A 65 -4.77 -14.74 -28.15
CA PHE A 65 -4.63 -15.87 -29.06
C PHE A 65 -3.73 -15.63 -30.29
N ASN A 66 -3.26 -14.40 -30.56
CA ASN A 66 -2.43 -14.14 -31.74
C ASN A 66 -1.07 -13.55 -31.36
N LYS A 67 -0.01 -14.35 -31.56
CA LYS A 67 1.42 -14.09 -31.32
C LYS A 67 2.03 -12.96 -32.19
N ALA A 68 1.34 -11.84 -32.37
CA ALA A 68 1.89 -10.68 -33.07
C ALA A 68 2.44 -9.67 -32.04
N PRO A 69 3.70 -9.18 -32.19
CA PRO A 69 4.16 -8.02 -31.44
C PRO A 69 3.22 -6.84 -31.71
N LEU A 70 2.80 -6.14 -30.65
CA LEU A 70 2.00 -4.93 -30.76
C LEU A 70 2.75 -3.87 -31.57
N SER A 71 2.03 -3.13 -32.40
CA SER A 71 2.60 -1.92 -33.01
C SER A 71 2.87 -0.86 -31.94
N VAL A 72 3.78 0.08 -32.21
CA VAL A 72 4.09 1.19 -31.29
C VAL A 72 2.82 1.98 -30.93
N GLU A 73 1.90 2.19 -31.88
CA GLU A 73 0.61 2.83 -31.63
C GLU A 73 -0.33 1.99 -30.74
N GLN A 74 -0.27 0.66 -30.86
CA GLN A 74 -1.04 -0.24 -29.99
C GLN A 74 -0.46 -0.26 -28.57
N GLN A 75 0.87 -0.24 -28.42
CA GLN A 75 1.53 -0.12 -27.12
C GLN A 75 1.21 1.23 -26.47
N GLU A 76 1.31 2.34 -27.18
CA GLU A 76 0.94 3.66 -26.65
C GLU A 76 -0.53 3.74 -26.24
N LYS A 77 -1.42 3.04 -26.95
CA LYS A 77 -2.84 2.97 -26.59
C LYS A 77 -3.07 2.13 -25.33
N ILE A 78 -2.35 1.03 -25.17
CA ILE A 78 -2.37 0.17 -23.98
C ILE A 78 -1.77 0.90 -22.78
N GLU A 79 -0.64 1.58 -22.93
CA GLU A 79 -0.01 2.39 -21.87
C GLU A 79 -0.92 3.54 -21.42
N LYS A 80 -1.53 4.28 -22.37
CA LYS A 80 -2.51 5.33 -22.05
C LYS A 80 -3.71 4.77 -21.32
N GLN A 81 -4.19 3.59 -21.73
CA GLN A 81 -5.28 2.92 -21.06
C GLN A 81 -4.87 2.45 -19.67
N ALA A 82 -3.68 1.87 -19.48
CA ALA A 82 -3.11 1.42 -18.20
C ALA A 82 -2.90 2.57 -17.17
N ILE A 83 -2.46 3.74 -17.64
CA ILE A 83 -2.32 4.96 -16.84
C ILE A 83 -3.70 5.55 -16.51
N GLN A 84 -4.55 5.61 -17.53
CA GLN A 84 -5.99 5.81 -17.37
C GLN A 84 -6.63 4.55 -16.81
N ASP A 85 -5.93 3.71 -16.07
CA ASP A 85 -6.46 2.54 -15.45
C ASP A 85 -6.08 2.60 -13.97
N LEU A 86 -4.81 2.63 -13.60
CA LEU A 86 -4.43 2.87 -12.20
C LEU A 86 -5.07 4.12 -11.57
N SER A 87 -5.22 5.19 -12.36
CA SER A 87 -5.88 6.42 -11.93
C SER A 87 -7.23 6.17 -11.25
N VAL A 88 -8.18 5.40 -11.83
CA VAL A 88 -9.51 5.17 -11.23
C VAL A 88 -9.47 4.18 -10.06
N LYS A 89 -8.51 3.24 -9.99
CA LYS A 89 -8.34 2.44 -8.76
C LYS A 89 -8.00 3.35 -7.57
N GLU A 90 -7.30 4.45 -7.83
CA GLU A 90 -7.02 5.49 -6.83
C GLU A 90 -7.97 6.69 -6.87
N GLY A 91 -9.10 6.56 -7.58
CA GLY A 91 -10.04 7.65 -7.67
C GLY A 91 -9.45 8.87 -8.38
N GLU A 92 -8.90 8.69 -9.58
CA GLU A 92 -8.45 9.71 -10.54
C GLU A 92 -9.00 9.43 -11.97
N ALA A 93 -9.54 10.45 -12.65
CA ALA A 93 -9.68 10.45 -14.10
C ALA A 93 -8.79 11.57 -14.61
N LEU A 94 -7.80 11.20 -15.43
CA LEU A 94 -6.89 12.14 -16.05
C LEU A 94 -7.61 12.92 -17.16
N THR A 95 -7.40 14.23 -17.23
CA THR A 95 -7.74 15.03 -18.41
C THR A 95 -6.79 14.68 -19.57
N ASP A 96 -7.21 14.85 -20.82
CA ASP A 96 -6.35 14.57 -21.97
C ASP A 96 -5.08 15.44 -22.03
N SER A 97 -5.07 16.61 -21.36
CA SER A 97 -3.86 17.39 -21.13
C SER A 97 -2.91 16.72 -20.14
N GLU A 98 -3.42 16.17 -19.04
CA GLU A 98 -2.63 15.47 -18.03
C GLU A 98 -2.11 14.13 -18.59
N LYS A 99 -2.93 13.39 -19.36
CA LYS A 99 -2.49 12.19 -20.10
C LYS A 99 -1.34 12.50 -21.08
N ARG A 100 -1.39 13.64 -21.78
CA ARG A 100 -0.33 14.07 -22.70
C ARG A 100 0.93 14.57 -21.98
N ALA A 101 0.80 15.05 -20.74
CA ALA A 101 1.93 15.41 -19.90
C ALA A 101 2.65 14.16 -19.34
N LEU A 102 1.89 13.13 -18.94
CA LEU A 102 2.37 11.80 -18.54
C LEU A 102 3.01 11.02 -19.68
N ALA A 103 2.36 10.98 -20.84
CA ALA A 103 2.89 10.31 -22.04
C ALA A 103 4.16 11.00 -22.58
N LYS A 104 4.42 12.23 -22.14
CA LYS A 104 5.66 12.91 -22.47
C LYS A 104 6.77 12.34 -21.59
N LYS A 105 7.52 11.39 -22.19
CA LYS A 105 8.88 10.86 -21.89
C LYS A 105 9.95 11.87 -21.43
N THR A 106 9.57 13.08 -21.02
CA THR A 106 10.44 14.20 -20.70
C THR A 106 11.31 13.93 -19.48
N PHE A 107 10.80 13.23 -18.46
CA PHE A 107 11.62 12.92 -17.28
C PHE A 107 12.60 11.77 -17.56
N ASP A 108 12.14 10.67 -18.14
CA ASP A 108 13.01 9.57 -18.58
C ASP A 108 14.14 10.06 -19.47
N THR A 109 13.81 10.87 -20.48
CA THR A 109 14.81 11.41 -21.42
C THR A 109 15.82 12.29 -20.69
N LYS A 110 15.37 13.18 -19.80
CA LYS A 110 16.25 14.05 -19.01
C LYS A 110 17.16 13.26 -18.08
N VAL A 111 16.61 12.29 -17.35
CA VAL A 111 17.37 11.43 -16.42
C VAL A 111 18.38 10.59 -17.19
N ASN A 112 17.96 9.95 -18.28
CA ASN A 112 18.82 9.10 -19.09
C ASN A 112 19.93 9.92 -19.79
N GLN A 113 19.64 11.16 -20.20
CA GLN A 113 20.65 12.10 -20.75
C GLN A 113 21.63 12.56 -19.67
N ALA A 114 21.13 12.99 -18.51
CA ALA A 114 21.96 13.47 -17.40
C ALA A 114 22.91 12.38 -16.87
N LEU A 115 22.46 11.12 -16.87
CA LEU A 115 23.24 9.97 -16.44
C LEU A 115 24.07 9.32 -17.57
N ASN A 116 24.02 9.87 -18.79
CA ASN A 116 24.71 9.35 -19.98
C ASN A 116 24.50 7.84 -20.17
N ILE A 117 23.24 7.41 -20.23
CA ILE A 117 22.87 5.99 -20.23
C ILE A 117 23.47 5.20 -21.38
N ASP A 118 23.69 5.82 -22.53
CA ASP A 118 24.32 5.16 -23.68
C ASP A 118 25.71 4.60 -23.35
N ALA A 119 26.42 5.20 -22.39
CA ALA A 119 27.73 4.72 -21.93
C ALA A 119 27.65 3.48 -21.02
N ILE A 120 26.50 3.22 -20.38
CA ILE A 120 26.30 2.14 -19.42
C ILE A 120 25.20 1.14 -19.82
N LYS A 121 24.58 1.34 -20.98
CA LYS A 121 23.56 0.44 -21.54
C LYS A 121 24.16 -0.94 -21.81
N THR A 122 23.43 -1.98 -21.44
CA THR A 122 23.83 -3.37 -21.66
C THR A 122 22.67 -4.19 -22.22
N SER A 123 22.90 -5.47 -22.54
CA SER A 123 21.82 -6.37 -22.97
C SER A 123 20.74 -6.63 -21.91
N TRP A 124 20.99 -6.24 -20.65
CA TRP A 124 20.11 -6.43 -19.50
C TRP A 124 19.81 -5.13 -18.75
N PHE A 125 20.22 -3.98 -19.32
CA PHE A 125 19.92 -2.66 -18.80
C PHE A 125 19.77 -1.64 -19.93
N ASN A 126 18.56 -1.12 -20.09
CA ASN A 126 18.15 -0.19 -21.13
C ASN A 126 18.11 1.28 -20.67
N GLY A 127 17.98 1.51 -19.36
CA GLY A 127 17.95 2.85 -18.78
C GLY A 127 17.06 2.95 -17.56
N PHE A 128 16.76 4.18 -17.19
CA PHE A 128 15.87 4.53 -16.10
C PHE A 128 14.50 5.00 -16.59
N ARG A 129 13.48 4.78 -15.76
CA ARG A 129 12.10 5.25 -15.98
C ARG A 129 11.51 5.84 -14.71
N VAL A 130 10.68 6.87 -14.87
CA VAL A 130 9.83 7.44 -13.82
C VAL A 130 8.39 7.16 -14.21
N SER A 131 7.65 6.51 -13.32
CA SER A 131 6.25 6.18 -13.56
C SER A 131 5.45 6.55 -12.34
N GLU A 132 4.72 7.66 -12.42
CA GLU A 132 3.83 8.12 -11.37
C GLU A 132 2.79 7.05 -11.02
N THR A 133 2.29 6.34 -12.04
CA THR A 133 1.46 5.13 -11.89
C THR A 133 2.12 4.09 -10.98
N LEU A 134 3.38 3.73 -11.23
CA LEU A 134 4.10 2.80 -10.37
C LEU A 134 4.35 3.41 -8.98
N THR A 135 4.64 4.71 -8.88
CA THR A 135 4.85 5.41 -7.61
C THR A 135 3.63 5.36 -6.73
N HIS A 136 2.47 5.64 -7.29
CA HIS A 136 1.19 5.52 -6.60
C HIS A 136 0.99 4.09 -6.10
N ALA A 137 1.05 3.10 -6.98
CA ALA A 137 0.83 1.70 -6.58
C ALA A 137 1.81 1.18 -5.52
N MET A 138 3.09 1.58 -5.58
CA MET A 138 4.13 1.05 -4.67
C MET A 138 4.27 1.83 -3.36
N LEU A 139 3.82 3.09 -3.31
CA LEU A 139 3.94 3.94 -2.12
C LEU A 139 2.58 4.26 -1.49
N ASN A 140 1.48 3.70 -1.99
CA ASN A 140 0.15 3.91 -1.43
C ASN A 140 -0.07 3.04 -0.19
N VAL A 141 -0.19 3.73 0.95
CA VAL A 141 -0.32 3.13 2.29
C VAL A 141 -1.70 2.50 2.55
N GLN A 142 -2.68 2.80 1.70
CA GLN A 142 -4.03 2.26 1.83
C GLN A 142 -4.09 0.78 1.41
N SER A 143 -3.24 0.39 0.44
CA SER A 143 -3.23 -0.92 -0.20
C SER A 143 -1.85 -1.57 -0.14
N ASP A 144 -1.38 -1.87 1.08
CA ASP A 144 -0.06 -2.46 1.32
C ASP A 144 0.01 -3.96 0.98
N THR A 145 -1.11 -4.61 0.67
CA THR A 145 -1.12 -6.04 0.32
C THR A 145 -1.01 -6.26 -1.19
N GLY A 146 -0.04 -7.08 -1.61
CA GLY A 146 0.03 -7.59 -2.98
C GLY A 146 0.97 -6.84 -3.94
N ASP A 147 1.86 -5.96 -3.46
CA ASP A 147 2.85 -5.29 -4.32
C ASP A 147 3.65 -6.23 -5.24
N PRO A 148 4.10 -7.43 -4.78
CA PRO A 148 4.81 -8.35 -5.67
C PRO A 148 3.95 -8.88 -6.81
N LEU A 149 2.66 -9.12 -6.55
CA LEU A 149 1.70 -9.54 -7.57
C LEU A 149 1.45 -8.40 -8.56
N PHE A 150 1.25 -7.17 -8.06
CA PHE A 150 1.10 -5.98 -8.89
C PHE A 150 2.28 -5.83 -9.85
N MET A 151 3.52 -5.92 -9.37
CA MET A 151 4.70 -5.78 -10.21
C MET A 151 4.72 -6.83 -11.34
N LEU A 152 4.35 -8.08 -11.06
CA LEU A 152 4.32 -9.14 -12.07
C LEU A 152 3.19 -8.95 -13.09
N GLN A 153 2.00 -8.52 -12.64
CA GLN A 153 0.88 -8.21 -13.52
C GLN A 153 1.24 -7.02 -14.42
N ALA A 154 1.76 -5.93 -13.85
CA ALA A 154 2.18 -4.74 -14.59
C ALA A 154 3.22 -5.06 -15.67
N ARG A 155 4.11 -6.05 -15.43
CA ARG A 155 5.02 -6.58 -16.47
C ARG A 155 4.29 -7.40 -17.53
N GLN A 156 3.39 -8.30 -17.13
CA GLN A 156 2.60 -9.11 -18.06
C GLN A 156 1.82 -8.24 -19.06
N GLN A 157 1.37 -7.06 -18.65
CA GLN A 157 0.61 -6.13 -19.50
C GLN A 157 1.47 -5.05 -20.15
N GLY A 158 2.78 -5.04 -19.94
CA GLY A 158 3.70 -4.09 -20.57
C GLY A 158 3.67 -2.67 -19.98
N ILE A 159 3.11 -2.49 -18.78
CA ILE A 159 3.24 -1.23 -18.02
C ILE A 159 4.68 -1.08 -17.52
N LEU A 160 5.28 -2.21 -17.09
CA LEU A 160 6.68 -2.29 -16.70
C LEU A 160 7.48 -3.04 -17.76
N ASP A 161 8.25 -2.28 -18.52
CA ASP A 161 9.23 -2.82 -19.45
C ASP A 161 10.37 -3.56 -18.76
N ASP A 162 10.86 -4.59 -19.42
CA ASP A 162 12.05 -5.35 -19.05
C ASP A 162 13.33 -4.50 -19.18
N ASN A 163 14.30 -4.80 -18.35
CA ASN A 163 15.64 -4.23 -18.33
C ASN A 163 15.70 -2.74 -17.98
N TYR A 164 14.73 -2.23 -17.21
CA TYR A 164 14.73 -0.86 -16.71
C TYR A 164 14.90 -0.81 -15.19
N ILE A 165 15.34 0.35 -14.71
CA ILE A 165 15.23 0.71 -13.29
C ILE A 165 14.17 1.80 -13.18
N TYR A 166 13.14 1.53 -12.39
CA TYR A 166 12.10 2.48 -12.05
C TYR A 166 12.39 3.09 -10.69
N PHE A 167 12.06 4.36 -10.53
CA PHE A 167 12.09 5.03 -9.24
C PHE A 167 10.93 5.99 -9.12
N GLY A 168 10.59 6.29 -7.87
CA GLY A 168 9.59 7.27 -7.54
C GLY A 168 9.61 7.60 -6.06
N THR A 169 8.93 8.67 -5.70
CA THR A 169 8.89 9.15 -4.32
C THR A 169 7.51 9.66 -3.95
N LYS A 170 7.18 9.56 -2.66
CA LYS A 170 5.97 10.12 -2.08
C LYS A 170 6.37 11.00 -0.91
N VAL A 171 5.90 12.23 -0.89
CA VAL A 171 6.02 13.15 0.24
C VAL A 171 4.66 13.27 0.91
N ALA A 172 4.58 12.94 2.19
CA ALA A 172 3.39 13.09 3.02
C ALA A 172 3.67 14.07 4.17
N LEU A 173 2.85 15.11 4.28
CA LEU A 173 2.80 16.02 5.41
C LEU A 173 1.58 15.68 6.26
N ILE A 174 1.81 15.30 7.51
CA ILE A 174 0.77 14.75 8.38
C ILE A 174 0.70 15.57 9.67
N ASP A 175 -0.45 16.19 9.92
CA ASP A 175 -0.75 16.78 11.23
C ASP A 175 -1.69 15.86 12.01
N TRP A 176 -1.35 15.67 13.29
CA TRP A 176 -2.10 14.85 14.23
C TRP A 176 -2.50 15.69 15.41
N GLN A 177 -3.80 15.89 15.56
CA GLN A 177 -4.33 16.51 16.78
C GLN A 177 -5.12 15.47 17.55
N ARG A 178 -4.57 15.08 18.72
CA ARG A 178 -5.34 14.33 19.70
C ARG A 178 -6.28 15.31 20.40
N LEU A 179 -7.58 15.17 20.15
CA LEU A 179 -8.60 16.05 20.77
C LEU A 179 -8.77 15.81 22.29
N ASN A 180 -8.16 14.74 22.84
CA ASN A 180 -8.18 14.40 24.26
C ASN A 180 -6.78 14.46 24.88
N LYS A 181 -6.71 14.74 26.19
CA LYS A 181 -5.45 14.68 26.96
C LYS A 181 -4.74 13.34 26.72
N VAL A 182 -3.49 13.40 26.30
CA VAL A 182 -2.63 12.23 26.13
C VAL A 182 -2.50 11.54 27.51
N PRO A 183 -2.78 10.23 27.64
CA PRO A 183 -2.60 9.47 28.87
C PRO A 183 -1.15 9.60 29.35
N PRO A 184 -0.89 9.47 30.65
CA PRO A 184 0.48 9.35 31.15
C PRO A 184 1.22 8.25 30.39
N GLY A 185 2.31 8.61 29.69
CA GLY A 185 3.10 7.71 28.85
C GLY A 185 2.69 7.65 27.37
N GLY A 186 1.68 8.41 26.93
CA GLY A 186 1.44 8.64 25.50
C GLY A 186 2.22 9.85 25.00
N GLU A 187 2.55 9.86 23.71
CA GLU A 187 3.22 10.98 23.06
C GLU A 187 2.22 11.91 22.37
N SER A 188 2.42 13.22 22.51
CA SER A 188 1.80 14.22 21.64
C SER A 188 2.71 14.42 20.45
N ARG A 189 2.36 13.86 19.29
CA ARG A 189 3.10 14.10 18.04
C ARG A 189 2.38 15.22 17.28
N LEU A 190 3.05 16.37 17.12
CA LEU A 190 2.58 17.51 16.32
C LEU A 190 3.35 17.48 15.01
N PHE A 191 2.72 17.61 13.84
CA PHE A 191 3.38 17.66 12.53
C PHE A 191 4.57 16.68 12.31
N SER A 192 4.31 15.61 11.55
CA SER A 192 5.36 14.73 11.02
C SER A 192 5.33 14.78 9.50
N TYR A 193 6.51 14.82 8.87
CA TYR A 193 6.62 14.52 7.46
C TYR A 193 7.24 13.14 7.27
N ALA A 194 6.77 12.45 6.23
CA ALA A 194 7.35 11.21 5.76
C ALA A 194 7.67 11.37 4.27
N VAL A 195 8.87 10.98 3.87
CA VAL A 195 9.25 10.90 2.46
C VAL A 195 9.61 9.46 2.16
N ASP A 196 8.78 8.81 1.36
CA ASP A 196 8.99 7.45 0.89
C ASP A 196 9.66 7.47 -0.48
N PHE A 197 10.56 6.53 -0.69
CA PHE A 197 11.23 6.32 -1.96
C PHE A 197 11.19 4.84 -2.31
N TYR A 198 11.17 4.54 -3.60
CA TYR A 198 11.48 3.20 -4.07
C TYR A 198 12.40 3.22 -5.29
N ALA A 199 13.13 2.13 -5.45
CA ALA A 199 13.80 1.75 -6.68
C ALA A 199 13.42 0.31 -7.02
N ALA A 200 12.79 0.12 -8.19
CA ALA A 200 12.41 -1.17 -8.72
C ALA A 200 13.27 -1.51 -9.94
N SER A 201 13.71 -2.76 -10.08
CA SER A 201 14.46 -3.21 -11.25
C SER A 201 13.78 -4.40 -11.92
N THR A 202 13.78 -4.38 -13.25
CA THR A 202 13.20 -5.42 -14.12
C THR A 202 14.29 -6.11 -14.95
N ILE A 203 15.48 -6.34 -14.37
CA ILE A 203 16.75 -6.76 -15.03
C ILE A 203 16.63 -7.98 -15.96
N SER A 204 15.58 -8.79 -15.84
CA SER A 204 15.14 -9.69 -16.91
C SER A 204 13.65 -10.01 -16.79
N LYS A 205 13.06 -10.62 -17.83
CA LYS A 205 11.66 -11.12 -17.87
C LYS A 205 11.19 -11.88 -16.63
N TRP A 206 12.10 -12.58 -15.96
CA TRP A 206 11.80 -13.49 -14.85
C TRP A 206 12.20 -12.94 -13.49
N PHE A 207 12.97 -11.85 -13.44
CA PHE A 207 13.51 -11.31 -12.20
C PHE A 207 13.08 -9.86 -12.02
N THR A 208 12.41 -9.61 -10.91
CA THR A 208 12.01 -8.27 -10.46
C THR A 208 12.54 -8.05 -9.05
N SER A 209 13.05 -6.86 -8.77
CA SER A 209 13.44 -6.47 -7.42
C SER A 209 12.87 -5.10 -7.07
N LEU A 210 12.61 -4.85 -5.79
CA LEU A 210 12.25 -3.53 -5.28
C LEU A 210 12.97 -3.29 -3.96
N VAL A 211 13.44 -2.08 -3.77
CA VAL A 211 13.88 -1.58 -2.46
C VAL A 211 13.18 -0.26 -2.20
N GLY A 212 12.67 -0.08 -0.99
CA GLY A 212 12.03 1.13 -0.52
C GLY A 212 12.58 1.57 0.81
N PHE A 213 12.53 2.87 1.06
CA PHE A 213 12.89 3.46 2.34
C PHE A 213 12.01 4.65 2.66
N THR A 214 11.73 4.82 3.95
CA THR A 214 11.01 5.96 4.51
C THR A 214 12.00 6.85 5.24
N LEU A 215 11.99 8.13 4.91
CA LEU A 215 12.64 9.19 5.66
C LEU A 215 11.58 9.88 6.51
N TYR A 216 11.77 9.94 7.82
CA TYR A 216 10.83 10.64 8.70
C TYR A 216 11.55 11.37 9.82
N GLN A 217 10.92 12.42 10.33
CA GLN A 217 11.37 13.11 11.54
C GLN A 217 10.54 12.65 12.73
N ASP A 218 11.21 12.11 13.75
CA ASP A 218 10.63 11.98 15.09
C ASP A 218 11.07 13.20 15.92
N HIS A 219 10.13 13.81 16.65
CA HIS A 219 10.40 14.99 17.48
C HIS A 219 11.38 14.71 18.62
N GLN A 220 11.56 13.44 18.99
CA GLN A 220 12.49 13.05 20.05
C GLN A 220 13.86 12.60 19.54
N ASP A 221 13.92 11.87 18.42
CA ASP A 221 15.15 11.20 17.95
C ASP A 221 15.77 11.79 16.67
N GLY A 222 15.19 12.87 16.12
CA GLY A 222 15.71 13.55 14.94
C GLY A 222 15.31 12.87 13.62
N PHE A 223 16.21 12.90 12.63
CA PHE A 223 15.97 12.37 11.29
C PHE A 223 16.25 10.87 11.23
N ASN A 224 15.25 10.08 10.86
CA ASN A 224 15.32 8.63 10.78
C ASN A 224 15.21 8.16 9.32
N ILE A 225 15.93 7.09 9.00
CA ILE A 225 15.86 6.36 7.73
C ILE A 225 15.51 4.93 8.06
N ASP A 226 14.39 4.44 7.53
CA ASP A 226 13.92 3.09 7.82
C ASP A 226 13.65 2.35 6.50
N PRO A 227 14.33 1.22 6.22
CA PRO A 227 14.03 0.40 5.05
C PRO A 227 12.65 -0.22 5.21
N ASN A 228 11.66 0.29 4.47
CA ASN A 228 10.26 -0.12 4.64
C ASN A 228 9.91 -1.39 3.84
N THR A 229 10.53 -1.57 2.66
CA THR A 229 10.12 -2.61 1.73
C THR A 229 11.31 -3.16 0.95
N ILE A 230 11.45 -4.48 0.89
CA ILE A 230 12.42 -5.16 0.03
C ILE A 230 11.71 -6.33 -0.65
N TYR A 231 11.76 -6.42 -1.98
CA TYR A 231 11.26 -7.53 -2.78
C TYR A 231 12.36 -8.12 -3.66
N LEU A 232 12.46 -9.45 -3.70
CA LEU A 232 13.18 -10.19 -4.72
C LEU A 232 12.25 -11.27 -5.27
N ILE A 233 11.77 -11.04 -6.49
CA ILE A 233 10.71 -11.81 -7.14
C ILE A 233 11.30 -12.63 -8.28
N VAL A 234 10.90 -13.89 -8.35
CA VAL A 234 11.17 -14.79 -9.46
C VAL A 234 9.82 -15.25 -10.04
N GLY A 235 9.50 -14.78 -11.23
CA GLY A 235 8.23 -15.09 -11.87
C GLY A 235 8.02 -14.31 -13.16
N ASN A 236 7.21 -14.88 -14.04
CA ASN A 236 6.77 -14.24 -15.28
C ASN A 236 5.35 -14.74 -15.59
N LEU A 237 4.33 -13.94 -15.26
CA LEU A 237 2.93 -14.33 -15.43
C LEU A 237 2.52 -14.55 -16.88
N SER A 238 3.26 -13.99 -17.85
CA SER A 238 3.05 -14.27 -19.28
C SER A 238 3.50 -15.67 -19.71
N GLU A 239 4.38 -16.31 -18.94
CA GLU A 239 4.95 -17.63 -19.24
C GLU A 239 4.52 -18.71 -18.23
N SER A 240 4.20 -18.34 -17.00
CA SER A 240 3.82 -19.26 -15.92
C SER A 240 2.90 -18.57 -14.90
N PRO A 241 1.82 -19.22 -14.46
CA PRO A 241 0.98 -18.70 -13.37
C PRO A 241 1.66 -18.79 -11.99
N PHE A 242 2.77 -19.52 -11.89
CA PHE A 242 3.53 -19.67 -10.64
C PHE A 242 4.65 -18.65 -10.55
N PHE A 243 4.81 -18.09 -9.35
CA PHE A 243 5.94 -17.25 -8.99
C PHE A 243 6.30 -17.42 -7.51
N GLY A 244 7.49 -16.98 -7.13
CA GLY A 244 7.92 -16.95 -5.74
C GLY A 244 8.72 -15.70 -5.45
N TYR A 245 8.76 -15.31 -4.19
CA TYR A 245 9.53 -14.14 -3.78
C TYR A 245 9.98 -14.23 -2.34
N VAL A 246 11.08 -13.54 -2.04
CA VAL A 246 11.51 -13.25 -0.67
C VAL A 246 11.35 -11.75 -0.43
N ALA A 247 10.89 -11.40 0.76
CA ALA A 247 10.60 -10.01 1.06
C ALA A 247 10.82 -9.63 2.52
N ASN A 248 11.04 -8.34 2.75
CA ASN A 248 10.78 -7.68 4.02
C ASN A 248 9.67 -6.66 3.76
N SER A 249 8.43 -7.01 4.09
CA SER A 249 7.23 -6.29 3.65
C SER A 249 5.98 -6.83 4.34
N THR A 250 4.82 -6.24 4.03
CA THR A 250 3.52 -6.79 4.36
C THR A 250 3.37 -8.20 3.82
N VAL A 251 2.98 -9.12 4.70
CA VAL A 251 2.72 -10.52 4.38
C VAL A 251 1.37 -10.60 3.68
N MET A 252 1.30 -11.37 2.59
CA MET A 252 0.04 -11.67 1.90
C MET A 252 -0.79 -12.71 2.68
N TYR A 253 -1.19 -12.33 3.89
CA TYR A 253 -2.17 -12.97 4.77
C TYR A 253 -3.32 -11.97 4.90
N GLY A 254 -4.56 -12.37 4.60
CA GLY A 254 -5.70 -11.46 4.53
C GLY A 254 -5.60 -10.41 3.42
N ASN A 255 -6.46 -9.39 3.47
CA ASN A 255 -6.45 -8.27 2.53
C ASN A 255 -6.04 -6.96 3.23
N PHE A 256 -6.53 -6.70 4.44
CA PHE A 256 -6.14 -5.59 5.31
C PHE A 256 -6.08 -4.19 4.65
N ASP A 257 -6.73 -4.01 3.51
CA ASP A 257 -6.84 -2.72 2.84
C ASP A 257 -7.66 -1.76 3.71
N ILE A 258 -7.42 -0.46 3.53
CA ILE A 258 -8.17 0.57 4.24
C ILE A 258 -8.66 1.67 3.32
N VAL A 259 -9.84 2.21 3.62
CA VAL A 259 -10.36 3.42 2.96
C VAL A 259 -9.93 4.71 3.67
N SER A 260 -9.48 4.59 4.92
CA SER A 260 -9.04 5.75 5.71
C SER A 260 -7.83 6.43 5.09
N ASN A 261 -7.66 7.73 5.35
CA ASN A 261 -6.50 8.46 4.85
C ASN A 261 -5.21 8.11 5.60
N TYR A 262 -5.36 7.53 6.81
CA TYR A 262 -4.21 7.29 7.67
C TYR A 262 -4.48 6.24 8.77
N VAL A 263 -5.59 6.32 9.48
CA VAL A 263 -5.80 5.50 10.68
C VAL A 263 -6.25 4.09 10.30
N SER A 264 -5.32 3.13 10.41
CA SER A 264 -5.61 1.70 10.24
C SER A 264 -6.81 1.24 11.07
N THR A 265 -7.59 0.31 10.53
CA THR A 265 -8.62 -0.40 11.30
C THR A 265 -7.99 -1.17 12.47
N LEU A 266 -8.77 -1.47 13.52
CA LEU A 266 -8.31 -2.35 14.60
C LEU A 266 -7.94 -3.73 14.05
N THR A 267 -8.70 -4.25 13.09
CA THR A 267 -8.41 -5.51 12.41
C THR A 267 -7.00 -5.53 11.79
N ARG A 268 -6.67 -4.53 10.96
CA ARG A 268 -5.32 -4.36 10.39
C ARG A 268 -4.27 -4.20 11.49
N THR A 269 -4.53 -3.38 12.49
CA THR A 269 -3.60 -3.10 13.59
C THR A 269 -3.20 -4.38 14.33
N TYR A 270 -4.16 -5.22 14.74
CA TYR A 270 -3.90 -6.40 15.58
C TYR A 270 -3.47 -7.64 14.82
N PHE A 271 -3.74 -7.74 13.52
CA PHE A 271 -3.55 -8.98 12.77
C PHE A 271 -2.70 -8.86 11.50
N MET A 272 -2.59 -7.68 10.88
CA MET A 272 -1.76 -7.56 9.67
C MET A 272 -0.31 -7.86 10.01
N GLN A 273 0.29 -8.75 9.21
CA GLN A 273 1.65 -9.22 9.42
C GLN A 273 2.59 -8.48 8.47
N SER A 274 3.75 -8.04 8.96
CA SER A 274 4.75 -7.37 8.12
C SER A 274 6.16 -7.61 8.66
N GLY A 275 7.08 -7.95 7.75
CA GLY A 275 8.48 -8.28 8.07
C GLY A 275 9.05 -9.31 7.09
N GLY A 276 10.06 -10.07 7.53
CA GLY A 276 10.75 -11.06 6.70
C GLY A 276 9.88 -12.28 6.33
N ASN A 277 9.61 -12.46 5.05
CA ASN A 277 8.75 -13.52 4.53
C ASN A 277 9.24 -14.13 3.20
N ILE A 278 8.89 -15.40 2.97
CA ILE A 278 9.15 -16.15 1.72
C ILE A 278 7.81 -16.67 1.22
N ASN A 279 7.50 -16.42 -0.05
CA ASN A 279 6.20 -16.72 -0.64
C ASN A 279 6.35 -17.62 -1.85
N PHE A 280 5.37 -18.51 -2.00
CA PHE A 280 5.14 -19.33 -3.17
C PHE A 280 3.69 -19.12 -3.59
N SER A 281 3.52 -18.60 -4.79
CA SER A 281 2.22 -18.11 -5.24
C SER A 281 1.83 -18.72 -6.58
N TYR A 282 0.52 -18.91 -6.75
CA TYR A 282 -0.11 -19.25 -8.00
C TYR A 282 -1.16 -18.19 -8.31
N HIS A 283 -1.15 -17.68 -9.53
CA HIS A 283 -2.04 -16.62 -9.95
C HIS A 283 -2.57 -16.84 -11.36
N THR A 284 -3.87 -16.63 -11.49
CA THR A 284 -4.64 -16.56 -12.73
C THR A 284 -5.49 -15.29 -12.69
N GLN A 285 -6.24 -15.00 -13.76
CA GLN A 285 -7.11 -13.83 -13.81
C GLN A 285 -8.04 -13.70 -12.59
N ASP A 286 -8.63 -14.82 -12.15
CA ASP A 286 -9.68 -14.80 -11.13
C ASP A 286 -9.20 -15.34 -9.78
N LEU A 287 -8.10 -16.10 -9.75
CA LEU A 287 -7.66 -16.80 -8.55
C LEU A 287 -6.22 -16.48 -8.21
N HIS A 288 -6.00 -16.12 -6.96
CA HIS A 288 -4.70 -16.01 -6.34
C HIS A 288 -4.61 -16.96 -5.14
N LEU A 289 -3.56 -17.78 -5.11
CA LEU A 289 -3.21 -18.66 -4.00
C LEU A 289 -1.80 -18.33 -3.56
N ASN A 290 -1.58 -18.29 -2.25
CA ASN A 290 -0.28 -17.96 -1.69
C ASN A 290 0.02 -18.79 -0.45
N ALA A 291 1.25 -19.31 -0.39
CA ALA A 291 1.80 -20.00 0.77
C ALA A 291 3.05 -19.27 1.25
N VAL A 292 3.12 -18.97 2.54
CA VAL A 292 4.15 -18.10 3.12
C VAL A 292 4.87 -18.80 4.26
N LEU A 293 6.19 -18.64 4.31
CA LEU A 293 7.01 -18.88 5.49
C LEU A 293 7.41 -17.55 6.11
N LEU A 294 7.27 -17.46 7.43
CA LEU A 294 7.43 -16.23 8.21
C LEU A 294 8.62 -16.37 9.15
N ASN A 295 9.44 -15.32 9.25
CA ASN A 295 10.40 -15.17 10.34
C ASN A 295 9.67 -14.77 11.63
N ALA A 296 9.06 -15.74 12.29
CA ALA A 296 8.27 -15.55 13.52
C ALA A 296 9.15 -15.46 14.78
N ASN A 297 10.39 -14.98 14.66
CA ASN A 297 11.28 -14.67 15.78
C ASN A 297 11.24 -13.17 16.08
N SER A 298 10.59 -12.78 17.18
CA SER A 298 10.43 -11.38 17.59
C SER A 298 11.74 -10.65 17.88
N ASN A 299 12.85 -11.37 18.08
CA ASN A 299 14.17 -10.80 18.37
C ASN A 299 15.04 -10.69 17.12
N SER A 300 14.53 -11.07 15.95
CA SER A 300 15.24 -10.95 14.68
C SER A 300 15.03 -9.57 14.08
N TYR A 301 16.07 -9.03 13.42
CA TYR A 301 15.96 -7.77 12.66
C TYR A 301 14.85 -7.84 11.59
N PHE A 302 14.69 -8.99 10.94
CA PHE A 302 13.62 -9.26 9.99
C PHE A 302 12.43 -10.00 10.61
N GLY A 303 12.26 -9.91 11.93
CA GLY A 303 11.13 -10.52 12.63
C GLY A 303 9.81 -9.98 12.08
N VAL A 304 8.80 -10.84 11.94
CA VAL A 304 7.49 -10.45 11.42
C VAL A 304 6.63 -9.88 12.56
N THR A 305 6.21 -8.62 12.43
CA THR A 305 5.20 -8.01 13.31
C THR A 305 3.91 -8.81 13.24
N ASN A 306 3.24 -8.95 14.39
CA ASN A 306 2.04 -9.78 14.56
C ASN A 306 2.25 -11.25 14.17
N ALA A 307 3.47 -11.78 14.32
CA ALA A 307 3.76 -13.21 14.17
C ALA A 307 4.87 -13.64 15.13
N GLN A 308 4.55 -14.48 16.12
CA GLN A 308 5.57 -15.06 17.00
C GLN A 308 5.39 -16.57 17.14
N SER A 309 6.50 -17.30 17.07
CA SER A 309 6.56 -18.74 17.32
C SER A 309 7.75 -19.08 18.19
N LYS A 310 7.60 -20.09 19.07
CA LYS A 310 8.74 -20.67 19.80
C LYS A 310 9.82 -21.27 18.89
N SER A 311 9.44 -21.76 17.70
CA SER A 311 10.40 -22.28 16.71
C SER A 311 11.14 -21.19 15.94
N GLY A 312 10.71 -19.92 16.06
CA GLY A 312 11.18 -18.82 15.21
C GLY A 312 10.65 -18.84 13.77
N VAL A 313 9.84 -19.84 13.39
CA VAL A 313 9.26 -19.97 12.05
C VAL A 313 7.74 -20.10 12.15
N GLY A 314 7.03 -19.32 11.35
CA GLY A 314 5.58 -19.40 11.15
C GLY A 314 5.23 -19.69 9.68
N PHE A 315 3.97 -19.96 9.41
CA PHE A 315 3.44 -20.06 8.06
C PHE A 315 2.06 -19.42 7.95
N SER A 316 1.74 -18.95 6.75
CA SER A 316 0.38 -18.57 6.38
C SER A 316 0.00 -19.09 5.01
N LEU A 317 -1.30 -19.26 4.81
CA LEU A 317 -1.93 -19.62 3.54
C LEU A 317 -2.99 -18.56 3.23
N ASN A 318 -3.09 -18.15 1.98
CA ASN A 318 -4.08 -17.18 1.52
C ASN A 318 -4.65 -17.65 0.18
N SER A 319 -5.96 -17.49 0.03
CA SER A 319 -6.68 -17.61 -1.23
C SER A 319 -7.54 -16.37 -1.43
N LYS A 320 -7.50 -15.80 -2.62
CA LYS A 320 -8.37 -14.71 -3.06
C LYS A 320 -8.95 -15.08 -4.41
N TYR A 321 -10.27 -15.16 -4.49
CA TYR A 321 -11.02 -15.27 -5.72
C TYR A 321 -11.60 -13.91 -6.06
N VAL A 322 -11.57 -13.55 -7.33
CA VAL A 322 -12.14 -12.30 -7.80
C VAL A 322 -12.99 -12.54 -9.03
N TYR A 323 -14.12 -11.85 -9.04
CA TYR A 323 -15.13 -11.92 -10.07
C TYR A 323 -15.30 -10.55 -10.72
N GLU A 324 -14.98 -10.49 -12.00
CA GLU A 324 -15.30 -9.37 -12.88
C GLU A 324 -16.79 -9.34 -13.21
N MET A 325 -17.42 -8.19 -13.04
CA MET A 325 -18.82 -7.99 -13.39
C MET A 325 -18.94 -7.47 -14.84
N ASP A 326 -20.17 -7.44 -15.38
CA ASP A 326 -20.44 -7.06 -16.77
C ASP A 326 -20.02 -5.62 -17.08
N THR A 327 -20.31 -4.72 -16.14
CA THR A 327 -19.85 -3.35 -16.20
C THR A 327 -18.36 -3.38 -15.97
N VAL A 328 -17.65 -2.81 -16.92
CA VAL A 328 -16.21 -2.76 -16.84
C VAL A 328 -15.85 -2.14 -15.50
N GLY A 329 -14.88 -2.70 -14.81
CA GLY A 329 -14.46 -2.13 -13.55
C GLY A 329 -15.22 -2.46 -12.30
N ASP A 330 -16.43 -2.95 -12.43
CA ASP A 330 -17.15 -3.47 -11.30
C ASP A 330 -16.61 -4.85 -10.97
N TYR A 331 -16.36 -5.11 -9.69
CA TYR A 331 -15.85 -6.39 -9.24
C TYR A 331 -16.25 -6.74 -7.83
N GLN A 332 -16.16 -8.03 -7.55
CA GLN A 332 -16.27 -8.59 -6.22
C GLN A 332 -15.12 -9.54 -5.96
N PHE A 333 -14.49 -9.44 -4.79
CA PHE A 333 -13.56 -10.47 -4.35
C PHE A 333 -14.02 -11.12 -3.06
N PHE A 334 -13.59 -12.36 -2.91
CA PHE A 334 -13.70 -13.13 -1.68
C PHE A 334 -12.34 -13.74 -1.37
N GLY A 335 -11.86 -13.53 -0.16
CA GLY A 335 -10.61 -14.09 0.33
C GLY A 335 -10.81 -14.90 1.60
N ALA A 336 -9.96 -15.89 1.77
CA ALA A 336 -9.82 -16.65 2.99
C ALA A 336 -8.35 -16.94 3.24
N ALA A 337 -7.90 -16.75 4.48
CA ALA A 337 -6.53 -16.99 4.86
C ALA A 337 -6.42 -17.61 6.25
N TYR A 338 -5.28 -18.22 6.52
CA TYR A 338 -4.93 -18.77 7.82
C TYR A 338 -3.46 -18.51 8.10
N SER A 339 -3.14 -18.03 9.30
CA SER A 339 -1.76 -17.96 9.80
C SER A 339 -1.67 -18.78 11.09
N ASN A 340 -0.64 -19.61 11.23
CA ASN A 340 -0.46 -20.44 12.43
C ASN A 340 0.16 -19.67 13.61
N VAL A 341 0.46 -18.41 13.39
CA VAL A 341 1.05 -17.45 14.33
C VAL A 341 0.33 -16.11 14.19
N SER A 342 0.33 -15.34 15.27
CA SER A 342 -0.27 -14.01 15.33
C SER A 342 0.52 -13.15 16.32
N GLY A 343 0.05 -11.92 16.57
CA GLY A 343 0.52 -11.07 17.67
C GLY A 343 0.05 -11.53 19.06
N PHE A 344 -0.58 -12.70 19.16
CA PHE A 344 -1.13 -13.24 20.40
C PHE A 344 -0.39 -14.49 20.88
N GLN A 345 -0.56 -14.81 22.16
CA GLN A 345 -0.08 -16.05 22.77
C GLN A 345 -1.14 -16.63 23.71
N THR A 346 -1.11 -17.95 23.91
CA THR A 346 -1.99 -18.62 24.90
C THR A 346 -1.50 -18.31 26.32
N LYS A 347 -2.31 -18.63 27.35
CA LYS A 347 -1.92 -18.46 28.77
C LYS A 347 -0.61 -19.19 29.15
N ASN A 348 -0.27 -20.25 28.42
CA ASN A 348 0.94 -21.04 28.63
C ASN A 348 2.08 -20.64 27.67
N GLY A 349 1.97 -19.45 27.05
CA GLY A 349 2.93 -18.92 26.08
C GLY A 349 3.00 -19.72 24.77
N GLY A 350 1.95 -20.46 24.41
CA GLY A 350 1.87 -21.19 23.14
C GLY A 350 1.46 -20.28 21.98
N ASN A 351 1.78 -20.69 20.76
CA ASN A 351 1.38 -19.97 19.55
C ASN A 351 -0.15 -19.93 19.41
N VAL A 352 -0.65 -18.79 18.95
CA VAL A 352 -2.03 -18.56 18.55
C VAL A 352 -2.04 -18.25 17.05
N GLY A 353 -2.79 -19.03 16.27
CA GLY A 353 -3.08 -18.74 14.88
C GLY A 353 -4.37 -17.94 14.72
N ALA A 354 -4.69 -17.55 13.49
CA ALA A 354 -5.92 -16.86 13.16
C ALA A 354 -6.41 -17.20 11.75
N PHE A 355 -7.72 -17.39 11.63
CA PHE A 355 -8.44 -17.45 10.38
C PHE A 355 -8.86 -16.04 9.98
N ASP A 356 -8.79 -15.76 8.69
CA ASP A 356 -9.23 -14.52 8.06
C ASP A 356 -10.21 -14.85 6.93
N VAL A 357 -11.25 -14.03 6.82
CA VAL A 357 -12.17 -14.00 5.68
C VAL A 357 -12.39 -12.55 5.31
N ASN A 358 -12.25 -12.24 4.03
CA ASN A 358 -12.44 -10.90 3.51
C ASN A 358 -13.33 -10.91 2.26
N TYR A 359 -14.04 -9.81 2.08
CA TYR A 359 -14.89 -9.55 0.93
C TYR A 359 -14.72 -8.10 0.53
N GLY A 360 -14.68 -7.84 -0.76
CA GLY A 360 -14.77 -6.48 -1.26
C GLY A 360 -15.58 -6.39 -2.53
N LEU A 361 -16.09 -5.19 -2.75
CA LEU A 361 -17.03 -4.84 -3.79
C LEU A 361 -16.67 -3.46 -4.30
N ALA A 362 -16.43 -3.33 -5.59
CA ALA A 362 -16.44 -2.05 -6.27
C ALA A 362 -17.56 -2.08 -7.31
N ILE A 363 -18.51 -1.15 -7.21
CA ILE A 363 -19.57 -0.96 -8.21
C ILE A 363 -19.71 0.52 -8.49
N SER A 364 -19.57 0.92 -9.75
CA SER A 364 -19.61 2.30 -10.19
C SER A 364 -18.55 3.12 -9.43
N ASP A 365 -18.98 4.01 -8.53
CA ASP A 365 -18.11 4.86 -7.72
C ASP A 365 -18.06 4.45 -6.25
N ILE A 366 -18.72 3.34 -5.89
CA ILE A 366 -18.78 2.83 -4.51
C ILE A 366 -17.73 1.74 -4.36
N ASN A 367 -16.91 1.88 -3.31
CA ASN A 367 -16.09 0.78 -2.81
C ASN A 367 -16.61 0.36 -1.43
N PHE A 368 -16.64 -0.94 -1.19
CA PHE A 368 -16.99 -1.54 0.07
C PHE A 368 -16.06 -2.70 0.37
N GLU A 369 -15.55 -2.77 1.59
CA GLU A 369 -14.68 -3.83 2.07
C GLU A 369 -15.13 -4.30 3.44
N ALA A 370 -15.10 -5.60 3.63
CA ALA A 370 -15.38 -6.27 4.88
C ALA A 370 -14.29 -7.29 5.17
N GLU A 371 -13.78 -7.31 6.38
CA GLU A 371 -12.76 -8.26 6.80
C GLU A 371 -13.09 -8.77 8.20
N ALA A 372 -12.90 -10.07 8.45
CA ALA A 372 -13.25 -10.71 9.70
C ALA A 372 -12.24 -11.80 10.06
N LEU A 373 -11.78 -11.78 11.30
CA LEU A 373 -10.77 -12.69 11.82
C LEU A 373 -11.21 -13.34 13.12
N LEU A 374 -10.73 -14.57 13.34
CA LEU A 374 -10.93 -15.31 14.57
C LEU A 374 -9.67 -16.09 14.92
N THR A 375 -9.18 -15.96 16.15
CA THR A 375 -8.05 -16.78 16.61
C THR A 375 -8.44 -18.26 16.70
N ASP A 376 -7.51 -19.14 16.36
CA ASP A 376 -7.73 -20.60 16.40
C ASP A 376 -7.79 -21.16 17.83
N ARG A 377 -7.32 -20.37 18.80
CA ARG A 377 -7.15 -20.72 20.21
C ARG A 377 -7.47 -19.54 21.11
N GLY A 378 -7.66 -19.85 22.39
CA GLY A 378 -7.81 -18.88 23.46
C GLY A 378 -6.54 -18.05 23.69
N VAL A 379 -6.71 -16.74 23.81
CA VAL A 379 -5.61 -15.77 23.95
C VAL A 379 -5.39 -15.41 25.41
N GLY A 380 -4.19 -15.70 25.91
CA GLY A 380 -3.74 -15.31 27.25
C GLY A 380 -3.06 -13.94 27.30
N GLY A 381 -2.77 -13.34 26.15
CA GLY A 381 -2.27 -11.96 26.04
C GLY A 381 -1.63 -11.72 24.67
N ILE A 382 -1.18 -10.49 24.46
CA ILE A 382 -0.31 -10.13 23.33
C ILE A 382 1.11 -10.67 23.54
N ASN A 383 1.83 -10.92 22.45
CA ASN A 383 3.23 -11.36 22.48
C ASN A 383 4.17 -10.21 22.06
N ASN A 384 5.49 -10.48 22.03
CA ASN A 384 6.48 -9.43 21.78
C ASN A 384 6.49 -8.93 20.35
N SER A 385 6.04 -9.71 19.36
CA SER A 385 5.96 -9.23 17.98
C SER A 385 4.68 -8.44 17.68
N SER A 386 3.72 -8.36 18.62
CA SER A 386 2.50 -7.60 18.38
C SER A 386 2.78 -6.13 18.07
N SER A 387 2.10 -5.56 17.09
CA SER A 387 2.21 -4.13 16.71
C SER A 387 1.90 -3.18 17.88
N VAL A 388 1.07 -3.63 18.84
CA VAL A 388 0.68 -2.88 20.03
C VAL A 388 1.52 -3.22 21.26
N SER A 389 2.50 -4.12 21.12
CA SER A 389 3.43 -4.46 22.19
C SER A 389 4.47 -3.35 22.37
N PRO A 390 4.78 -2.94 23.61
CA PRO A 390 5.89 -2.02 23.87
C PRO A 390 7.26 -2.66 23.57
N ASN A 391 7.33 -3.99 23.43
CA ASN A 391 8.56 -4.74 23.19
C ASN A 391 8.78 -5.09 21.71
N ASN A 392 7.94 -4.59 20.79
CA ASN A 392 8.10 -4.91 19.39
C ASN A 392 9.31 -4.18 18.79
N ILE A 393 10.27 -4.95 18.29
CA ILE A 393 11.52 -4.47 17.68
C ILE A 393 11.46 -4.58 16.14
N ALA A 394 10.42 -5.22 15.59
CA ALA A 394 10.29 -5.41 14.14
C ALA A 394 10.09 -4.04 13.44
N GLY A 395 11.11 -3.65 12.65
CA GLY A 395 11.25 -2.34 12.00
C GLY A 395 10.36 -2.15 10.78
N VAL A 396 9.04 -2.18 10.98
CA VAL A 396 8.10 -1.67 9.97
C VAL A 396 7.42 -0.42 10.53
N PRO A 397 7.72 0.79 10.01
CA PRO A 397 7.39 2.06 10.66
C PRO A 397 5.92 2.48 10.58
N PHE A 398 5.01 1.66 10.02
CA PHE A 398 3.69 2.15 9.63
C PHE A 398 2.55 2.07 10.67
N PHE A 399 2.76 1.48 11.86
CA PHE A 399 1.73 1.40 12.92
C PHE A 399 1.97 2.35 14.11
N GLY A 400 2.72 3.44 13.88
CA GLY A 400 3.43 4.17 14.92
C GLY A 400 2.64 5.05 15.89
N SER A 401 1.35 5.33 15.68
CA SER A 401 0.68 6.40 16.48
C SER A 401 -0.68 6.02 17.09
N VAL A 402 -1.32 4.95 16.62
CA VAL A 402 -2.63 4.52 17.12
C VAL A 402 -2.47 3.20 17.86
N ARG A 403 -2.26 3.31 19.17
CA ARG A 403 -2.08 2.17 20.08
C ARG A 403 -2.92 2.37 21.33
N PRO A 404 -3.42 1.28 21.94
CA PRO A 404 -3.99 1.37 23.26
C PRO A 404 -2.97 1.93 24.25
N SER A 405 -3.43 2.59 25.32
CA SER A 405 -2.51 3.03 26.36
C SER A 405 -1.84 1.84 27.06
N ALA A 406 -0.64 2.06 27.58
CA ALA A 406 0.07 1.07 28.39
C ALA A 406 -0.79 0.57 29.57
N ALA A 407 -1.62 1.45 30.16
CA ALA A 407 -2.55 1.08 31.24
C ALA A 407 -3.57 0.02 30.80
N LEU A 408 -4.11 0.13 29.58
CA LEU A 408 -5.01 -0.88 29.03
C LEU A 408 -4.28 -2.22 28.83
N ILE A 409 -3.06 -2.19 28.29
CA ILE A 409 -2.24 -3.39 28.06
C ILE A 409 -1.88 -4.08 29.38
N TYR A 410 -1.47 -3.32 30.40
CA TYR A 410 -1.17 -3.84 31.74
C TYR A 410 -2.41 -4.36 32.48
N ASP A 411 -3.62 -3.95 32.10
CA ASP A 411 -4.89 -4.49 32.61
C ASP A 411 -5.39 -5.71 31.80
N ASN A 412 -4.45 -6.45 31.20
CA ASN A 412 -4.70 -7.72 30.52
C ASN A 412 -5.67 -7.60 29.32
N PHE A 413 -5.56 -6.52 28.55
CA PHE A 413 -6.30 -6.36 27.30
C PHE A 413 -6.04 -7.52 26.33
N LEU A 414 -7.13 -8.10 25.82
CA LEU A 414 -7.17 -9.31 25.00
C LEU A 414 -6.49 -10.55 25.63
N GLY A 415 -6.32 -10.61 26.96
CA GLY A 415 -5.63 -11.71 27.65
C GLY A 415 -6.46 -12.57 28.60
N THR A 416 -7.79 -12.59 28.48
CA THR A 416 -8.68 -13.33 29.41
C THR A 416 -8.64 -14.85 29.24
N GLY A 417 -8.12 -15.36 28.11
CA GLY A 417 -8.01 -16.78 27.78
C GLY A 417 -9.03 -17.27 26.76
N GLU A 418 -9.98 -16.44 26.37
CA GLU A 418 -10.96 -16.74 25.31
C GLU A 418 -10.40 -16.37 23.93
N ASN A 419 -11.04 -16.85 22.87
CA ASN A 419 -10.66 -16.50 21.50
C ASN A 419 -10.87 -15.01 21.26
N VAL A 420 -10.03 -14.42 20.41
CA VAL A 420 -10.17 -13.04 19.96
C VAL A 420 -10.78 -13.06 18.56
N GLY A 421 -11.91 -12.38 18.41
CA GLY A 421 -12.50 -12.08 17.11
C GLY A 421 -12.25 -10.62 16.74
N SER A 422 -12.11 -10.34 15.46
CA SER A 422 -12.05 -8.98 14.94
C SER A 422 -12.80 -8.87 13.63
N TRP A 423 -13.34 -7.70 13.33
CA TRP A 423 -13.89 -7.42 12.03
C TRP A 423 -13.83 -5.93 11.70
N SER A 424 -13.83 -5.61 10.42
CA SER A 424 -13.90 -4.25 9.89
C SER A 424 -14.91 -4.18 8.75
N LEU A 425 -15.56 -3.02 8.63
CA LEU A 425 -16.39 -2.64 7.50
C LEU A 425 -15.96 -1.26 7.05
N GLN A 426 -15.77 -1.09 5.75
CA GLN A 426 -15.22 0.10 5.17
C GLN A 426 -16.00 0.42 3.90
N SER A 427 -16.32 1.69 3.70
CA SER A 427 -16.97 2.12 2.46
C SER A 427 -16.51 3.50 2.06
N SER A 428 -16.33 3.70 0.77
CA SER A 428 -16.05 5.00 0.17
C SER A 428 -16.90 5.23 -1.07
N TYR A 429 -17.08 6.50 -1.40
CA TYR A 429 -17.78 6.92 -2.62
C TYR A 429 -16.93 7.96 -3.35
N THR A 430 -16.74 7.80 -4.65
CA THR A 430 -16.01 8.77 -5.47
C THR A 430 -16.98 9.76 -6.10
N ALA A 431 -16.95 11.01 -5.66
CA ALA A 431 -17.72 12.10 -6.24
C ALA A 431 -16.82 13.03 -7.07
N THR A 432 -17.40 13.68 -8.08
CA THR A 432 -16.73 14.74 -8.84
C THR A 432 -17.25 16.12 -8.41
N VAL A 433 -16.38 16.93 -7.82
CA VAL A 433 -16.66 18.29 -7.33
C VAL A 433 -15.66 19.25 -7.98
N TYR A 434 -16.15 20.27 -8.69
CA TYR A 434 -15.31 21.21 -9.47
C TYR A 434 -14.34 20.54 -10.46
N GLY A 435 -14.77 19.42 -11.08
CA GLY A 435 -13.94 18.65 -12.00
C GLY A 435 -12.77 17.92 -11.33
N LYS A 436 -12.77 17.84 -10.00
CA LYS A 436 -11.79 17.12 -9.17
C LYS A 436 -12.50 16.08 -8.31
N ARG A 437 -11.77 15.07 -7.86
CA ARG A 437 -12.38 13.95 -7.13
C ARG A 437 -12.37 14.22 -5.63
N LEU A 438 -13.53 13.99 -5.04
CA LEU A 438 -13.78 14.05 -3.61
C LEU A 438 -14.26 12.65 -3.20
N ILE A 439 -13.54 12.02 -2.29
CA ILE A 439 -13.78 10.65 -1.85
C ILE A 439 -14.08 10.68 -0.36
N PRO A 440 -15.35 10.89 0.05
CA PRO A 440 -15.78 10.60 1.40
C PRO A 440 -15.69 9.10 1.70
N TYR A 441 -15.39 8.77 2.94
CA TYR A 441 -15.41 7.41 3.43
C TYR A 441 -15.90 7.34 4.88
N ILE A 442 -16.32 6.13 5.25
CA ILE A 442 -16.61 5.72 6.61
C ILE A 442 -15.98 4.35 6.87
N ASP A 443 -15.54 4.12 8.09
CA ASP A 443 -15.08 2.83 8.55
C ASP A 443 -15.58 2.52 9.96
N TYR A 444 -15.74 1.23 10.21
CA TYR A 444 -15.95 0.66 11.52
C TYR A 444 -15.01 -0.52 11.69
N SER A 445 -14.45 -0.69 12.88
CA SER A 445 -13.72 -1.91 13.21
C SER A 445 -13.88 -2.26 14.68
N GLN A 446 -13.82 -3.56 14.97
CA GLN A 446 -13.91 -4.08 16.33
C GLN A 446 -12.87 -5.18 16.53
N VAL A 447 -12.28 -5.23 17.72
CA VAL A 447 -11.57 -6.39 18.26
C VAL A 447 -12.21 -6.75 19.60
N LEU A 448 -12.59 -8.00 19.77
CA LEU A 448 -13.40 -8.48 20.88
C LEU A 448 -12.85 -9.80 21.36
N GLN A 449 -12.59 -9.90 22.66
CA GLN A 449 -12.42 -11.17 23.33
C GLN A 449 -13.69 -11.53 24.12
N ASN A 450 -14.23 -10.57 24.87
CA ASN A 450 -15.54 -10.68 25.54
C ASN A 450 -16.15 -9.33 25.91
N LYS A 451 -17.33 -9.36 26.53
CA LYS A 451 -18.09 -8.16 26.93
C LYS A 451 -17.33 -7.20 27.88
N SER A 452 -16.28 -7.66 28.54
CA SER A 452 -15.40 -6.85 29.40
C SER A 452 -14.04 -6.56 28.77
N ASN A 453 -13.72 -7.12 27.61
CA ASN A 453 -12.42 -7.01 26.98
C ASN A 453 -12.54 -6.88 25.47
N PHE A 454 -12.55 -5.64 24.98
CA PHE A 454 -12.80 -5.29 23.58
C PHE A 454 -12.36 -3.86 23.26
N ALA A 455 -12.16 -3.58 21.98
CA ALA A 455 -12.12 -2.23 21.45
C ALA A 455 -12.98 -2.12 20.18
N TYR A 456 -13.56 -0.95 19.95
CA TYR A 456 -14.21 -0.61 18.69
C TYR A 456 -13.73 0.77 18.22
N GLN A 457 -13.80 0.94 16.91
CA GLN A 457 -13.37 2.11 16.17
C GLN A 457 -14.50 2.56 15.25
N TYR A 458 -14.71 3.87 15.18
CA TYR A 458 -15.47 4.53 14.11
C TYR A 458 -14.55 5.55 13.47
N GLY A 459 -14.44 5.49 12.15
CA GLY A 459 -13.72 6.48 11.36
C GLY A 459 -14.60 7.07 10.27
N ALA A 460 -14.35 8.34 9.95
CA ALA A 460 -14.97 9.02 8.83
C ALA A 460 -14.04 10.12 8.33
N GLY A 461 -14.06 10.34 7.03
CA GLY A 461 -13.22 11.37 6.46
C GLY A 461 -13.51 11.62 5.00
N LEU A 462 -12.65 12.42 4.39
CA LEU A 462 -12.68 12.69 2.97
C LEU A 462 -11.27 12.84 2.43
N ARG A 463 -11.11 12.54 1.14
CA ARG A 463 -9.93 12.85 0.35
C ARG A 463 -10.32 13.73 -0.83
N TYR A 464 -9.58 14.79 -1.07
CA TYR A 464 -9.75 15.68 -2.22
C TYR A 464 -8.48 15.67 -3.07
N ASN A 465 -8.59 15.25 -4.32
CA ASN A 465 -7.47 15.17 -5.25
C ASN A 465 -7.32 16.53 -5.96
N ALA A 466 -6.45 17.38 -5.45
CA ALA A 466 -6.29 18.75 -5.93
C ALA A 466 -5.73 18.81 -7.37
N PHE A 467 -4.78 17.93 -7.69
CA PHE A 467 -4.19 17.73 -9.03
C PHE A 467 -3.63 16.31 -9.14
N TYR A 468 -3.29 15.89 -10.36
CA TYR A 468 -2.71 14.57 -10.59
C TYR A 468 -1.41 14.40 -9.81
N GLY A 469 -1.29 13.33 -9.04
CA GLY A 469 -0.15 13.12 -8.16
C GLY A 469 -0.27 13.76 -6.79
N SER A 470 -1.41 14.35 -6.42
CA SER A 470 -1.56 14.92 -5.07
C SER A 470 -2.99 14.89 -4.53
N TRP A 471 -3.09 14.67 -3.23
CA TRP A 471 -4.35 14.70 -2.51
C TRP A 471 -4.22 15.31 -1.11
N LEU A 472 -5.32 15.89 -0.66
CA LEU A 472 -5.52 16.40 0.69
C LEU A 472 -6.61 15.57 1.37
N GLY A 473 -6.31 15.00 2.52
CA GLY A 473 -7.22 14.18 3.29
C GLY A 473 -7.47 14.74 4.68
N LEU A 474 -8.72 14.65 5.12
CA LEU A 474 -9.14 14.87 6.49
C LEU A 474 -9.73 13.56 7.03
N ASP A 475 -9.29 13.14 8.20
CA ASP A 475 -9.71 11.91 8.87
C ASP A 475 -10.09 12.25 10.32
N TYR A 476 -11.25 11.76 10.76
CA TYR A 476 -11.58 11.68 12.16
C TYR A 476 -11.78 10.23 12.56
N THR A 477 -11.08 9.80 13.60
CA THR A 477 -11.21 8.45 14.15
C THR A 477 -11.44 8.47 15.66
N ASN A 478 -12.48 7.78 16.11
CA ASN A 478 -12.77 7.51 17.52
C ASN A 478 -12.48 6.04 17.84
N ILE A 479 -11.69 5.79 18.88
CA ILE A 479 -11.45 4.45 19.40
C ILE A 479 -11.89 4.40 20.85
N TYR A 480 -12.72 3.43 21.18
CA TYR A 480 -13.06 3.09 22.55
C TYR A 480 -12.53 1.71 22.88
N SER A 481 -11.77 1.62 23.96
CA SER A 481 -11.17 0.37 24.41
C SER A 481 -11.55 0.09 25.85
N ARG A 482 -11.76 -1.18 26.17
CA ARG A 482 -12.12 -1.66 27.50
C ARG A 482 -11.40 -2.96 27.81
N SER A 483 -10.82 -3.02 29.00
CA SER A 483 -10.35 -4.23 29.67
C SER A 483 -11.11 -4.39 31.00
N SER A 484 -10.68 -5.34 31.84
CA SER A 484 -11.42 -5.75 33.05
C SER A 484 -11.72 -4.58 33.99
N ASN A 485 -10.73 -3.73 34.23
CA ASN A 485 -10.77 -2.62 35.19
C ASN A 485 -10.53 -1.25 34.54
N PHE A 486 -10.09 -1.23 33.28
CA PHE A 486 -9.73 0.00 32.58
C PHE A 486 -10.59 0.22 31.35
N ARG A 487 -10.88 1.49 31.06
CA ARG A 487 -11.52 1.92 29.82
C ARG A 487 -10.89 3.21 29.36
N GLU A 488 -10.78 3.36 28.06
CA GLU A 488 -10.27 4.58 27.47
C GLU A 488 -11.00 4.93 26.18
N ARG A 489 -10.91 6.22 25.83
CA ARG A 489 -11.39 6.75 24.57
C ARG A 489 -10.34 7.66 23.96
N GLN A 490 -9.97 7.35 22.73
CA GLN A 490 -9.00 8.09 21.93
C GLN A 490 -9.74 8.73 20.75
N ASN A 491 -9.43 9.99 20.47
CA ASN A 491 -10.00 10.74 19.35
C ASN A 491 -8.83 11.32 18.57
N TYR A 492 -8.82 11.04 17.27
CA TYR A 492 -7.82 11.48 16.32
C TYR A 492 -8.50 12.37 15.30
N LEU A 493 -7.93 13.54 15.07
CA LEU A 493 -8.20 14.36 13.90
C LEU A 493 -6.87 14.45 13.15
N SER A 494 -6.87 13.97 11.92
CA SER A 494 -5.67 13.91 11.09
C SER A 494 -5.88 14.67 9.80
N LEU A 495 -4.91 15.52 9.47
CA LEU A 495 -4.81 16.18 8.17
C LEU A 495 -3.61 15.59 7.45
N ASN A 496 -3.81 15.12 6.22
CA ASN A 496 -2.73 14.57 5.40
C ASN A 496 -2.71 15.28 4.06
N TYR A 497 -1.56 15.80 3.67
CA TYR A 497 -1.31 16.23 2.31
C TYR A 497 -0.20 15.37 1.70
N THR A 498 -0.53 14.67 0.62
CA THR A 498 0.37 13.74 -0.05
C THR A 498 0.64 14.22 -1.48
N ILE A 499 1.89 14.07 -1.91
CA ILE A 499 2.36 14.26 -3.28
C ILE A 499 3.16 13.03 -3.70
N TYR A 500 2.91 12.52 -4.91
CA TYR A 500 3.68 11.49 -5.59
C TYR A 500 4.49 12.13 -6.73
N LEU A 501 5.72 11.63 -6.94
CA LEU A 501 6.65 12.11 -7.96
C LEU A 501 7.35 10.96 -8.68
#